data_AF-A0A1X0DEH2-F1
#
_entry.id   AF-A0A1X0DEH2-F1
#
_cell.length_a   1.000
_cell.length_b   1.000
_cell.length_c   1.000
_cell.angle_alpha   90.00
_cell.angle_beta   90.00
_cell.angle_gamma   90.00
#
_symmetry.space_group_name_H-M   'P 1'
#
loop_
_entity.id
_entity.type
_entity.pdbx_description
1 polymer ?
#
loop_
_entity_poly.entity_id
_entity_poly.type
_entity_poly.pdbx_seq_one_letter_code
_entity_poly.pdbx_strand_id
1 'polypeptide(L)'
;MGIARKVGLTVLAAAASVALVPGVAAADPAEHQIRYTLTQAEGATFDLYYLASQPPSKQAYDADAYKYLKHESIDLAPGQTWTFDTTLSDPTWAIFTVSSTTHGGRPAPMATCEISVDGQSAVHNSADYNPRCDLKNWVGGAAPAAQQNTPAAATPADATPADAIPADAAPAAATPADATPADAVPAAGDAAAVGGAPA
;
A
#
# COMPACT_ATOMS: atom_id res chain seq x y z
N MET A 1 -23.39 -17.20 64.07
CA MET A 1 -24.70 -17.89 64.19
C MET A 1 -25.50 -17.51 62.94
N GLY A 2 -25.89 -18.35 61.99
CA GLY A 2 -25.74 -19.77 61.79
C GLY A 2 -26.45 -20.20 60.50
N ILE A 3 -25.85 -21.20 59.84
CA ILE A 3 -26.46 -22.30 59.09
C ILE A 3 -27.20 -22.00 57.77
N ALA A 4 -26.56 -22.39 56.66
CA ALA A 4 -27.16 -22.65 55.36
C ALA A 4 -28.16 -23.82 55.41
N ARG A 5 -29.25 -23.74 54.65
CA ARG A 5 -30.04 -24.91 54.24
C ARG A 5 -30.40 -24.82 52.75
N LYS A 6 -29.85 -25.75 51.97
CA LYS A 6 -30.31 -26.09 50.61
C LYS A 6 -31.50 -27.06 50.76
N VAL A 7 -32.62 -26.76 50.10
CA VAL A 7 -33.62 -27.76 49.72
C VAL A 7 -34.08 -27.41 48.32
N GLY A 8 -33.87 -28.34 47.39
CA GLY A 8 -34.36 -28.26 46.02
C GLY A 8 -35.82 -28.65 45.92
N LEU A 9 -36.51 -28.09 44.93
CA LEU A 9 -37.76 -28.63 44.41
C LEU A 9 -37.74 -28.45 42.89
N THR A 10 -37.50 -29.54 42.18
CA THR A 10 -37.71 -29.69 40.75
C THR A 10 -39.21 -29.74 40.48
N VAL A 11 -39.74 -28.73 39.80
CA VAL A 11 -41.08 -28.77 39.20
C VAL A 11 -40.89 -28.72 37.68
N LEU A 12 -41.16 -29.84 37.02
CA LEU A 12 -41.39 -29.87 35.57
C LEU A 12 -42.76 -29.24 35.30
N ALA A 13 -42.76 -28.00 34.82
CA ALA A 13 -43.93 -27.37 34.23
C ALA A 13 -43.78 -27.42 32.70
N ALA A 14 -44.60 -28.26 32.06
CA ALA A 14 -44.77 -28.24 30.61
C ALA A 14 -45.59 -27.00 30.22
N ALA A 15 -44.90 -25.92 29.85
CA ALA A 15 -45.52 -24.77 29.20
C ALA A 15 -45.60 -25.03 27.70
N ALA A 16 -46.82 -24.98 27.15
CA ALA A 16 -47.05 -25.02 25.71
C ALA A 16 -46.30 -23.87 25.04
N SER A 17 -45.28 -24.20 24.26
CA SER A 17 -44.48 -23.26 23.50
C SER A 17 -45.34 -22.64 22.40
N VAL A 18 -45.84 -21.41 22.60
CA VAL A 18 -46.13 -20.54 21.46
C VAL A 18 -44.78 -20.10 20.94
N ALA A 19 -44.24 -20.85 19.98
CA ALA A 19 -43.11 -20.39 19.20
C ALA A 19 -43.59 -19.17 18.41
N LEU A 20 -43.21 -17.97 18.87
CA LEU A 20 -43.04 -16.83 17.99
C LEU A 20 -41.93 -17.25 17.03
N VAL A 21 -42.31 -17.85 15.90
CA VAL A 21 -41.39 -18.00 14.78
C VAL A 21 -41.08 -16.56 14.39
N PRO A 22 -39.84 -16.04 14.53
CA PRO A 22 -39.51 -14.83 13.81
C PRO A 22 -39.83 -15.17 12.36
N GLY A 23 -40.73 -14.39 11.75
CA GLY A 23 -40.85 -14.42 10.31
C GLY A 23 -39.43 -14.32 9.78
N VAL A 24 -39.05 -15.24 8.91
CA VAL A 24 -37.90 -15.01 8.04
C VAL A 24 -38.25 -13.74 7.28
N ALA A 25 -37.83 -12.60 7.83
CA ALA A 25 -37.54 -11.46 7.01
C ALA A 25 -36.62 -12.03 5.94
N ALA A 26 -37.06 -12.00 4.68
CA ALA A 26 -36.14 -12.19 3.58
C ALA A 26 -34.95 -11.29 3.93
N ALA A 27 -33.78 -11.89 4.19
CA ALA A 27 -32.60 -11.11 4.45
C ALA A 27 -32.49 -10.19 3.25
N ASP A 28 -32.66 -8.88 3.47
CA ASP A 28 -32.23 -7.89 2.49
C ASP A 28 -30.85 -8.33 1.99
N PRO A 29 -30.58 -8.27 0.67
CA PRO A 29 -29.28 -8.65 0.16
C PRO A 29 -28.26 -7.91 1.03
N ALA A 30 -27.42 -8.66 1.75
CA ALA A 30 -26.57 -8.10 2.77
C ALA A 30 -25.75 -6.97 2.14
N GLU A 31 -26.08 -5.74 2.50
CA GLU A 31 -25.40 -4.57 2.00
C GLU A 31 -24.05 -4.51 2.72
N HIS A 32 -22.98 -4.79 1.99
CA HIS A 32 -21.62 -4.78 2.52
C HIS A 32 -21.03 -3.39 2.37
N GLN A 33 -20.44 -2.87 3.45
CA GLN A 33 -19.72 -1.61 3.42
C GLN A 33 -18.33 -1.82 2.85
N ILE A 34 -18.04 -1.18 1.74
CA ILE A 34 -16.76 -1.24 1.04
C ILE A 34 -16.01 0.05 1.26
N ARG A 35 -14.77 -0.05 1.73
CA ARG A 35 -13.83 1.08 1.81
C ARG A 35 -12.64 0.84 0.92
N TYR A 36 -12.44 1.73 -0.05
CA TYR A 36 -11.18 1.86 -0.77
C TYR A 36 -10.25 2.80 -0.02
N THR A 37 -8.99 2.40 0.14
CA THR A 37 -7.97 3.20 0.82
C THR A 37 -6.70 3.24 -0.03
N LEU A 38 -6.16 4.44 -0.25
CA LEU A 38 -4.86 4.66 -0.86
C LEU A 38 -3.93 5.33 0.16
N THR A 39 -2.81 4.68 0.44
CA THR A 39 -1.70 5.22 1.24
C THR A 39 -0.43 5.32 0.41
N GLN A 40 0.45 6.27 0.76
CA GLN A 40 1.70 6.55 0.04
C GLN A 40 2.75 7.13 1.01
N ALA A 41 4.03 7.04 0.65
CA ALA A 41 5.11 7.62 1.45
C ALA A 41 5.46 9.04 0.97
N GLU A 42 5.73 9.19 -0.33
CA GLU A 42 6.41 10.39 -0.88
C GLU A 42 5.47 11.45 -1.48
N GLY A 43 4.18 11.14 -1.61
CA GLY A 43 3.21 12.00 -2.29
C GLY A 43 3.37 12.02 -3.83
N ALA A 44 2.25 12.16 -4.52
CA ALA A 44 2.19 12.24 -5.99
C ALA A 44 0.78 12.65 -6.45
N THR A 45 0.65 12.88 -7.75
CA THR A 45 -0.64 12.90 -8.43
C THR A 45 -1.02 11.46 -8.81
N PHE A 46 -2.23 11.06 -8.45
CA PHE A 46 -2.77 9.72 -8.72
C PHE A 46 -4.04 9.78 -9.54
N ASP A 47 -4.14 8.91 -10.52
CA ASP A 47 -5.38 8.60 -11.22
C ASP A 47 -5.98 7.33 -10.59
N LEU A 48 -7.20 7.45 -10.10
CA LEU A 48 -7.93 6.42 -9.38
C LEU A 48 -9.09 5.93 -10.22
N TYR A 49 -9.22 4.62 -10.33
CA TYR A 49 -10.37 3.99 -10.99
C TYR A 49 -10.96 2.91 -10.09
N TYR A 50 -12.23 3.06 -9.73
CA TYR A 50 -12.88 2.18 -8.77
C TYR A 50 -14.40 2.10 -8.96
N LEU A 51 -14.99 1.00 -8.51
CA LEU A 51 -16.44 0.79 -8.59
C LEU A 51 -17.14 1.53 -7.45
N ALA A 52 -17.92 2.55 -7.80
CA ALA A 52 -18.62 3.41 -6.85
C ALA A 52 -20.06 2.95 -6.59
N SER A 53 -20.69 2.26 -7.55
CA SER A 53 -22.04 1.72 -7.41
C SER A 53 -22.14 0.34 -8.06
N GLN A 54 -22.91 -0.56 -7.46
CA GLN A 54 -23.06 -1.91 -7.99
C GLN A 54 -23.95 -1.92 -9.23
N PRO A 55 -23.50 -2.48 -10.36
CA PRO A 55 -24.37 -2.70 -11.50
C PRO A 55 -25.44 -3.75 -11.19
N PRO A 56 -26.66 -3.61 -11.72
CA PRO A 56 -27.72 -4.58 -11.48
C PRO A 56 -27.43 -5.96 -12.11
N SER A 57 -26.50 -6.01 -13.08
CA SER A 57 -26.01 -7.25 -13.68
C SER A 57 -24.73 -7.02 -14.46
N LYS A 58 -24.04 -8.13 -14.81
CA LYS A 58 -22.91 -8.14 -15.74
C LYS A 58 -23.25 -7.53 -17.10
N GLN A 59 -24.44 -7.81 -17.64
CA GLN A 59 -24.87 -7.23 -18.91
C GLN A 59 -25.01 -5.71 -18.82
N ALA A 60 -25.55 -5.18 -17.72
CA ALA A 60 -25.69 -3.74 -17.53
C ALA A 60 -24.34 -3.04 -17.40
N TYR A 61 -23.39 -3.67 -16.70
CA TYR A 61 -22.00 -3.21 -16.63
C TYR A 61 -21.34 -3.20 -18.02
N ASP A 62 -21.46 -4.30 -18.77
CA ASP A 62 -20.83 -4.41 -20.09
C ASP A 62 -21.43 -3.44 -21.12
N ALA A 63 -22.71 -3.08 -20.95
CA ALA A 63 -23.37 -2.10 -21.80
C ALA A 63 -22.87 -0.66 -21.55
N ASP A 64 -22.56 -0.30 -20.31
CA ASP A 64 -22.07 1.04 -19.94
C ASP A 64 -21.38 1.06 -18.57
N ALA A 65 -20.11 0.65 -18.54
CA ALA A 65 -19.34 0.49 -17.30
C ALA A 65 -19.09 1.84 -16.59
N TYR A 66 -18.97 2.94 -17.34
CA TYR A 66 -18.68 4.27 -16.81
C TYR A 66 -19.77 4.83 -15.89
N LYS A 67 -21.00 4.28 -15.95
CA LYS A 67 -22.07 4.63 -14.99
C LYS A 67 -21.83 4.13 -13.57
N TYR A 68 -21.02 3.09 -13.43
CA TYR A 68 -20.79 2.39 -12.16
C TYR A 68 -19.41 2.68 -11.58
N LEU A 69 -18.49 3.14 -12.43
CA LEU A 69 -17.10 3.39 -12.09
C LEU A 69 -16.84 4.89 -11.97
N LYS A 70 -16.04 5.26 -10.98
CA LYS A 70 -15.46 6.59 -10.90
C LYS A 70 -14.04 6.58 -11.43
N HIS A 71 -13.70 7.66 -12.12
CA HIS A 71 -12.34 8.03 -12.46
C HIS A 71 -12.07 9.41 -11.87
N GLU A 72 -11.06 9.53 -11.03
CA GLU A 72 -10.66 10.82 -10.46
C GLU A 72 -9.15 10.95 -10.38
N SER A 73 -8.67 12.18 -10.56
CA SER A 73 -7.27 12.54 -10.40
C SER A 73 -7.14 13.33 -9.11
N ILE A 74 -6.24 12.90 -8.22
CA ILE A 74 -6.03 13.51 -6.90
C ILE A 74 -4.55 13.79 -6.66
N ASP A 75 -4.27 14.84 -5.90
CA ASP A 75 -2.93 15.16 -5.41
C ASP A 75 -2.85 14.82 -3.92
N LEU A 76 -1.94 13.92 -3.55
CA LEU A 76 -1.70 13.54 -2.16
C LEU A 76 -0.32 14.02 -1.71
N ALA A 77 -0.29 14.77 -0.61
CA ALA A 77 0.95 15.14 0.08
C ALA A 77 1.57 13.91 0.79
N PRO A 78 2.89 13.89 1.06
CA PRO A 78 3.54 12.77 1.76
C PRO A 78 2.79 12.32 3.03
N GLY A 79 2.53 11.02 3.15
CA GLY A 79 1.81 10.41 4.27
C GLY A 79 0.28 10.65 4.31
N GLN A 80 -0.29 11.37 3.33
CA GLN A 80 -1.73 11.61 3.26
C GLN A 80 -2.49 10.40 2.70
N THR A 81 -3.49 9.94 3.46
CA THR A 81 -4.36 8.85 3.01
C THR A 81 -5.60 9.38 2.30
N TRP A 82 -5.98 8.74 1.20
CA TRP A 82 -7.29 8.92 0.55
C TRP A 82 -8.21 7.73 0.87
N THR A 83 -9.49 8.02 1.07
CA THR A 83 -10.52 7.00 1.32
C THR A 83 -11.80 7.29 0.55
N PHE A 84 -12.48 6.23 0.12
CA PHE A 84 -13.84 6.28 -0.40
C PHE A 84 -14.66 5.12 0.14
N ASP A 85 -15.84 5.43 0.69
CA ASP A 85 -16.80 4.44 1.18
C ASP A 85 -17.96 4.30 0.19
N THR A 86 -18.40 3.06 -0.02
CA THR A 86 -19.63 2.72 -0.77
C THR A 86 -20.26 1.46 -0.21
N THR A 87 -21.45 1.14 -0.68
CA THR A 87 -22.19 -0.05 -0.28
C THR A 87 -22.46 -0.91 -1.51
N LEU A 88 -22.07 -2.20 -1.44
CA LEU A 88 -22.28 -3.18 -2.50
C LEU A 88 -23.02 -4.40 -1.90
N SER A 89 -24.07 -4.88 -2.57
CA SER A 89 -24.74 -6.13 -2.23
C SER A 89 -23.88 -7.36 -2.51
N ASP A 90 -22.95 -7.27 -3.45
CA ASP A 90 -21.96 -8.30 -3.77
C ASP A 90 -20.57 -7.66 -3.79
N PRO A 91 -19.74 -7.89 -2.76
CA PRO A 91 -18.44 -7.26 -2.62
C PRO A 91 -17.43 -7.73 -3.68
N THR A 92 -17.69 -8.83 -4.38
CA THR A 92 -16.77 -9.31 -5.44
C THR A 92 -16.70 -8.38 -6.65
N TRP A 93 -17.65 -7.44 -6.77
CA TRP A 93 -17.62 -6.33 -7.73
C TRP A 93 -16.56 -5.27 -7.42
N ALA A 94 -16.06 -5.20 -6.18
CA ALA A 94 -15.12 -4.18 -5.77
C ALA A 94 -13.80 -4.32 -6.54
N ILE A 95 -13.45 -3.25 -7.26
CA ILE A 95 -12.21 -3.11 -8.02
C ILE A 95 -11.67 -1.74 -7.66
N PHE A 96 -10.37 -1.67 -7.37
CA PHE A 96 -9.65 -0.44 -7.16
C PHE A 96 -8.28 -0.51 -7.85
N THR A 97 -8.07 0.36 -8.84
CA THR A 97 -6.79 0.50 -9.53
C THR A 97 -6.27 1.91 -9.31
N VAL A 98 -4.99 1.99 -8.97
CA VAL A 98 -4.28 3.24 -8.74
C VAL A 98 -3.17 3.35 -9.76
N SER A 99 -2.98 4.54 -10.31
CA SER A 99 -1.82 4.86 -11.14
C SER A 99 -1.24 6.19 -10.70
N SER A 100 0.08 6.31 -10.67
CA SER A 100 0.77 7.57 -10.38
C SER A 100 1.48 8.11 -11.62
N THR A 101 1.38 9.41 -11.84
CA THR A 101 2.13 10.14 -12.87
C THR A 101 3.29 10.90 -12.23
N THR A 102 4.21 10.15 -11.62
CA THR A 102 5.37 10.76 -10.98
C THR A 102 6.27 11.41 -12.04
N HIS A 103 6.52 12.70 -11.90
CA HIS A 103 7.35 13.46 -12.82
C HIS A 103 8.84 13.10 -12.64
N GLY A 104 9.61 13.13 -13.73
CA GLY A 104 11.03 12.76 -13.73
C GLY A 104 11.83 13.47 -12.64
N GLY A 105 12.62 12.70 -11.89
CA GLY A 105 13.49 13.20 -10.81
C GLY A 105 12.89 13.15 -9.40
N ARG A 106 11.66 12.66 -9.22
CA ARG A 106 11.07 12.40 -7.90
C ARG A 106 11.16 10.91 -7.51
N PRO A 107 11.24 10.59 -6.21
CA PRO A 107 11.16 9.21 -5.74
C PRO A 107 9.79 8.60 -6.05
N ALA A 108 9.75 7.27 -6.14
CA ALA A 108 8.49 6.54 -6.28
C ALA A 108 7.59 6.80 -5.07
N PRO A 109 6.27 6.97 -5.25
CA PRO A 109 5.37 7.26 -4.14
C PRO A 109 5.15 6.11 -3.15
N MET A 110 5.57 4.88 -3.50
CA MET A 110 5.35 3.68 -2.70
C MET A 110 3.86 3.49 -2.36
N ALA A 111 3.03 3.46 -3.39
CA ALA A 111 1.58 3.41 -3.24
C ALA A 111 1.11 2.04 -2.74
N THR A 112 0.16 2.04 -1.82
CA THR A 112 -0.55 0.84 -1.37
C THR A 112 -2.05 1.08 -1.54
N CYS A 113 -2.70 0.20 -2.30
CA CYS A 113 -4.16 0.12 -2.32
C CYS A 113 -4.62 -0.88 -1.27
N GLU A 114 -5.81 -0.63 -0.73
CA GLU A 114 -6.53 -1.56 0.12
C GLU A 114 -8.03 -1.48 -0.17
N ILE A 115 -8.70 -2.63 -0.08
CA ILE A 115 -10.15 -2.75 -0.03
C ILE A 115 -10.51 -3.45 1.28
N SER A 116 -11.33 -2.78 2.09
CA SER A 116 -11.94 -3.35 3.29
C SER A 116 -13.43 -3.62 3.05
N VAL A 117 -13.93 -4.73 3.61
CA VAL A 117 -15.35 -5.10 3.62
C VAL A 117 -15.84 -5.16 5.06
N ASP A 118 -16.88 -4.40 5.39
CA ASP A 118 -17.47 -4.29 6.73
C ASP A 118 -16.43 -3.95 7.83
N GLY A 119 -15.44 -3.14 7.45
CA GLY A 119 -14.33 -2.73 8.31
C GLY A 119 -13.20 -3.75 8.46
N GLN A 120 -13.28 -4.92 7.80
CA GLN A 120 -12.19 -5.88 7.73
C GLN A 120 -11.41 -5.72 6.42
N SER A 121 -10.08 -5.58 6.52
CA SER A 121 -9.22 -5.62 5.34
C SER A 121 -9.43 -6.94 4.58
N ALA A 122 -9.76 -6.85 3.30
CA ALA A 122 -10.08 -7.99 2.44
C ALA A 122 -8.97 -8.25 1.42
N VAL A 123 -8.36 -7.18 0.89
CA VAL A 123 -7.18 -7.24 0.03
C VAL A 123 -6.36 -5.95 0.18
N HIS A 124 -5.05 -6.08 0.11
CA HIS A 124 -4.13 -4.96 0.00
C HIS A 124 -3.00 -5.32 -0.96
N ASN A 125 -2.46 -4.33 -1.65
CA ASN A 125 -1.35 -4.52 -2.57
C ASN A 125 -0.51 -3.25 -2.65
N SER A 126 0.81 -3.41 -2.60
CA SER A 126 1.77 -2.32 -2.65
C SER A 126 2.58 -2.40 -3.93
N ALA A 127 2.75 -1.28 -4.60
CA ALA A 127 3.61 -1.15 -5.77
C ALA A 127 4.12 0.28 -5.88
N ASP A 128 5.25 0.48 -6.55
CA ASP A 128 5.86 1.80 -6.67
C ASP A 128 4.92 2.84 -7.29
N TYR A 129 4.13 2.44 -8.30
CA TYR A 129 3.27 3.37 -9.05
C TYR A 129 1.85 2.85 -9.31
N ASN A 130 1.68 1.55 -9.53
CA ASN A 130 0.44 0.99 -10.09
C ASN A 130 -0.15 -0.18 -9.27
N PRO A 131 -0.44 -0.01 -7.97
CA PRO A 131 -1.06 -1.07 -7.21
C PRO A 131 -2.51 -1.28 -7.67
N ARG A 132 -2.93 -2.55 -7.65
CA ARG A 132 -4.29 -2.97 -8.00
C ARG A 132 -4.83 -3.92 -6.94
N CYS A 133 -6.07 -3.69 -6.57
CA CYS A 133 -6.83 -4.46 -5.62
C CYS A 133 -8.19 -4.84 -6.23
N ASP A 134 -8.58 -6.11 -6.15
CA ASP A 134 -9.93 -6.56 -6.52
C ASP A 134 -10.36 -7.79 -5.74
N LEU A 135 -11.67 -7.95 -5.56
CA LEU A 135 -12.26 -8.97 -4.68
C LEU A 135 -12.86 -10.18 -5.41
N LYS A 136 -12.43 -10.48 -6.64
CA LYS A 136 -13.02 -11.56 -7.46
C LYS A 136 -13.04 -12.95 -6.78
N ASN A 137 -12.11 -13.21 -5.86
CA ASN A 137 -11.99 -14.48 -5.14
C ASN A 137 -12.25 -14.35 -3.62
N TRP A 138 -12.82 -13.24 -3.16
CA TRP A 138 -13.04 -13.02 -1.73
C TRP A 138 -14.25 -13.82 -1.22
N VAL A 139 -14.12 -14.46 -0.05
CA VAL A 139 -15.09 -15.42 0.50
C VAL A 139 -15.64 -15.03 1.89
N GLY A 140 -15.69 -13.75 2.25
CA GLY A 140 -16.39 -13.33 3.48
C GLY A 140 -15.58 -13.37 4.78
N GLY A 141 -14.27 -13.59 4.72
CA GLY A 141 -13.39 -13.71 5.89
C GLY A 141 -12.16 -12.83 5.79
N ALA A 142 -11.56 -12.51 6.96
CA ALA A 142 -10.37 -11.68 7.12
C ALA A 142 -9.31 -11.97 6.03
N ALA A 143 -8.77 -10.92 5.41
CA ALA A 143 -7.81 -11.01 4.32
C ALA A 143 -6.78 -12.14 4.58
N PRO A 144 -6.52 -13.03 3.60
CA PRO A 144 -5.32 -13.84 3.68
C PRO A 144 -4.13 -12.88 3.79
N ALA A 145 -3.23 -13.16 4.74
CA ALA A 145 -2.03 -12.37 4.92
C ALA A 145 -1.30 -12.23 3.57
N ALA A 146 -1.25 -10.99 3.07
CA ALA A 146 -0.48 -10.57 1.93
C ALA A 146 -0.57 -11.49 0.70
N GLN A 147 -1.61 -11.31 -0.13
CA GLN A 147 -1.51 -11.68 -1.54
C GLN A 147 -0.61 -10.64 -2.24
N GLN A 148 0.68 -10.64 -1.87
CA GLN A 148 1.72 -10.04 -2.68
C GLN A 148 1.62 -10.76 -4.03
N ASN A 149 1.11 -10.07 -5.03
CA ASN A 149 1.26 -10.51 -6.41
C ASN A 149 2.73 -10.24 -6.77
N THR A 150 3.62 -11.05 -6.19
CA THR A 150 5.04 -11.07 -6.50
C THR A 150 5.12 -11.28 -8.01
N PRO A 151 5.68 -10.35 -8.79
CA PRO A 151 6.00 -10.63 -10.17
C PRO A 151 6.78 -11.94 -10.18
N ALA A 152 6.35 -12.93 -10.97
CA ALA A 152 7.10 -14.16 -11.17
C ALA A 152 8.56 -13.76 -11.35
N ALA A 153 9.42 -14.20 -10.42
CA ALA A 153 10.84 -13.89 -10.47
C ALA A 153 11.30 -14.16 -11.91
N ALA A 154 11.74 -13.12 -12.61
CA ALA A 154 12.47 -13.31 -13.84
C ALA A 154 13.69 -14.15 -13.42
N THR A 155 13.64 -15.45 -13.70
CA THR A 155 14.79 -16.33 -13.54
C THR A 155 15.95 -15.64 -14.26
N PRO A 156 17.03 -15.24 -13.56
CA PRO A 156 18.22 -14.81 -14.25
C PRO A 156 18.71 -16.03 -15.02
N ALA A 157 18.54 -16.02 -16.34
CA ALA A 157 19.25 -16.95 -17.18
C ALA A 157 20.74 -16.60 -17.07
N ASP A 158 21.47 -17.50 -16.41
CA ASP A 158 22.92 -17.69 -16.51
C ASP A 158 23.82 -16.46 -16.31
N ALA A 159 24.15 -16.19 -15.05
CA ALA A 159 25.44 -15.60 -14.71
C ALA A 159 26.19 -16.65 -13.89
N THR A 160 26.95 -17.50 -14.58
CA THR A 160 27.93 -18.40 -13.96
C THR A 160 28.88 -17.57 -13.06
N PRO A 161 28.96 -17.82 -11.74
CA PRO A 161 29.93 -17.17 -10.89
C PRO A 161 31.32 -17.75 -11.19
N ALA A 162 32.23 -16.94 -11.71
CA ALA A 162 33.64 -17.29 -11.70
C ALA A 162 34.18 -17.11 -10.27
N ASP A 163 34.79 -18.18 -9.73
CA ASP A 163 35.45 -18.25 -8.44
C ASP A 163 36.29 -17.01 -8.09
N ALA A 164 35.84 -16.24 -7.10
CA ALA A 164 36.67 -15.26 -6.42
C ALA A 164 37.41 -15.96 -5.27
N ILE A 165 38.67 -16.30 -5.50
CA ILE A 165 39.60 -16.71 -4.43
C ILE A 165 39.84 -15.50 -3.50
N PRO A 166 39.65 -15.61 -2.18
CA PRO A 166 40.02 -14.54 -1.27
C PRO A 166 41.55 -14.49 -1.11
N ALA A 167 42.16 -13.39 -1.55
CA ALA A 167 43.55 -13.07 -1.20
C ALA A 167 43.58 -12.34 0.15
N ASP A 168 44.12 -13.03 1.16
CA ASP A 168 44.42 -12.51 2.49
C ASP A 168 45.33 -11.28 2.44
N ALA A 169 45.01 -10.28 3.27
CA ALA A 169 45.73 -9.03 3.38
C ALA A 169 47.01 -9.19 4.21
N ALA A 170 48.16 -8.86 3.61
CA ALA A 170 49.40 -8.59 4.36
C ALA A 170 49.61 -7.07 4.46
N PRO A 171 49.84 -6.49 5.66
CA PRO A 171 50.09 -5.05 5.79
C PRO A 171 51.54 -4.73 5.42
N ALA A 172 51.74 -3.83 4.45
CA ALA A 172 53.05 -3.24 4.18
C ALA A 172 53.33 -2.11 5.19
N ALA A 173 54.45 -2.23 5.91
CA ALA A 173 54.95 -1.23 6.85
C ALA A 173 55.29 0.09 6.13
N ALA A 174 54.87 1.21 6.72
CA ALA A 174 55.24 2.54 6.28
C ALA A 174 56.67 2.88 6.73
N THR A 175 57.56 3.16 5.78
CA THR A 175 58.84 3.85 6.03
C THR A 175 58.64 5.35 5.84
N PRO A 176 59.00 6.20 6.83
CA PRO A 176 58.98 7.66 6.64
C PRO A 176 60.19 8.08 5.80
N ALA A 177 59.96 8.82 4.72
CA ALA A 177 61.01 9.54 4.01
C ALA A 177 61.08 10.98 4.53
N ASP A 178 62.30 11.37 4.89
CA ASP A 178 62.76 12.64 5.44
C ASP A 178 62.48 13.82 4.48
N ALA A 179 61.90 14.91 4.98
CA ALA A 179 61.69 16.14 4.20
C ALA A 179 62.84 17.12 4.50
N THR A 180 63.74 17.29 3.54
CA THR A 180 64.75 18.37 3.58
C THR A 180 64.13 19.67 3.02
N PRO A 181 64.12 20.79 3.77
CA PRO A 181 63.68 22.07 3.23
C PRO A 181 64.83 22.72 2.43
N ALA A 182 64.55 23.18 1.21
CA ALA A 182 65.47 24.03 0.45
C ALA A 182 64.87 25.43 0.28
N ASP A 183 65.66 26.41 0.69
CA ASP A 183 65.41 27.84 0.78
C ASP A 183 64.88 28.52 -0.50
N ALA A 184 63.96 29.46 -0.27
CA ALA A 184 63.45 30.40 -1.26
C ALA A 184 64.47 31.50 -1.58
N VAL A 185 64.72 31.74 -2.87
CA VAL A 185 65.38 32.95 -3.38
C VAL A 185 64.31 33.83 -4.05
N PRO A 186 64.15 35.12 -3.67
CA PRO A 186 63.22 36.01 -4.34
C PRO A 186 63.90 36.76 -5.50
N ALA A 187 63.20 36.92 -6.63
CA ALA A 187 63.58 37.86 -7.67
C ALA A 187 62.38 38.71 -8.10
N ALA A 188 62.63 40.02 -8.10
CA ALA A 188 61.70 41.12 -8.34
C ALA A 188 61.19 41.21 -9.79
N GLY A 189 60.07 41.91 -9.97
CA GLY A 189 59.57 42.36 -11.27
C GLY A 189 58.37 43.30 -11.09
N ASP A 190 58.47 44.50 -11.65
CA ASP A 190 57.77 45.75 -11.32
C ASP A 190 56.49 46.01 -12.16
N ALA A 191 55.58 46.78 -11.55
CA ALA A 191 54.48 47.66 -11.99
C ALA A 191 53.85 47.64 -13.42
N ALA A 192 52.50 47.77 -13.45
CA ALA A 192 51.68 48.87 -14.06
C ALA A 192 50.21 48.43 -14.27
N ALA A 193 49.20 48.99 -13.59
CA ALA A 193 48.28 50.10 -14.00
C ALA A 193 47.51 49.81 -15.31
N VAL A 194 46.17 49.89 -15.50
CA VAL A 194 45.07 50.85 -15.18
C VAL A 194 43.74 50.10 -15.55
N GLY A 195 42.56 50.24 -14.93
CA GLY A 195 41.66 51.41 -14.78
C GLY A 195 40.41 51.26 -15.68
N GLY A 196 39.18 51.32 -15.13
CA GLY A 196 37.95 51.60 -15.91
C GLY A 196 36.65 50.90 -15.48
N ALA A 197 35.77 51.63 -14.79
CA ALA A 197 34.33 51.35 -14.57
C ALA A 197 33.51 51.70 -15.85
N PRO A 198 32.15 51.63 -15.94
CA PRO A 198 31.18 52.14 -14.95
C PRO A 198 29.87 51.34 -14.78
N ALA A 199 29.03 51.86 -13.88
CA ALA A 199 27.57 51.67 -13.83
C ALA A 199 26.85 52.65 -14.77
#